data_AF-A0A933AYJ1-F1
#
_entry.id   AF-A0A933AYJ1-F1
#
_cell.length_a   1.000
_cell.length_b   1.000
_cell.length_c   1.000
_cell.angle_alpha   90.00
_cell.angle_beta   90.00
_cell.angle_gamma   90.00
#
_symmetry.space_group_name_H-M   'P 1'
#
loop_
_entity.id
_entity.type
_entity.pdbx_description
1 polymer ?
#
loop_
_entity_poly.entity_id
_entity_poly.type
_entity_poly.pdbx_seq_one_letter_code
_entity_poly.pdbx_strand_id
1 'polypeptide(L)'
;MGKNGKEVQFAHDSEREFASILDFYQIQWEYEPRNFPLIWDSEGKVLESFTPDFYLPELDLYVELTTLKQSLVTKKNRKLRRLRELYPDINIKLFYGRDFRSLMAKYGLNKNSA
;
A
#
# COMPACT_ATOMS: atom_id res chain seq x y z
N MET A 1 0.88 8.47 14.77
CA MET A 1 0.36 7.40 15.64
C MET A 1 -0.66 6.63 14.81
N GLY A 2 -0.24 5.60 14.07
CA GLY A 2 -1.15 4.72 13.33
C GLY A 2 -2.14 4.09 14.31
N LYS A 3 -3.38 4.57 14.35
CA LYS A 3 -4.28 4.22 15.45
C LYS A 3 -5.04 2.93 15.14
N ASN A 4 -4.30 1.84 15.22
CA ASN A 4 -4.83 0.53 15.62
C ASN A 4 -4.22 0.06 16.94
N GLY A 5 -3.97 0.96 17.91
CA GLY A 5 -3.72 0.64 19.33
C GLY A 5 -2.62 -0.38 19.68
N LYS A 6 -1.83 -0.82 18.71
CA LYS A 6 -0.79 -1.84 18.80
C LYS A 6 0.46 -1.27 18.14
N GLU A 7 1.61 -1.53 18.74
CA GLU A 7 2.90 -1.21 18.18
C GLU A 7 3.06 -1.97 16.85
N VAL A 8 3.02 -1.24 15.74
CA VAL A 8 3.11 -1.83 14.40
C VAL A 8 4.55 -2.29 14.15
N GLN A 9 4.73 -3.58 13.89
CA GLN A 9 6.01 -4.14 13.48
C GLN A 9 6.07 -4.20 11.95
N PHE A 10 6.75 -3.21 11.36
CA PHE A 10 6.99 -3.17 9.92
C PHE A 10 7.96 -4.26 9.47
N ALA A 11 7.68 -4.89 8.33
CA ALA A 11 8.55 -5.89 7.73
C ALA A 11 9.82 -5.27 7.10
N HIS A 12 9.72 -4.02 6.64
CA HIS A 12 10.80 -3.30 5.96
C HIS A 12 10.93 -1.84 6.41
N ASP A 13 12.16 -1.30 6.38
CA ASP A 13 12.44 0.10 6.76
C ASP A 13 11.68 1.12 5.91
N SER A 14 11.41 0.81 4.63
CA SER A 14 10.63 1.68 3.76
C SER A 14 9.18 1.85 4.22
N GLU A 15 8.58 0.83 4.84
CA GLU A 15 7.22 0.90 5.39
C GLU A 15 7.21 1.79 6.63
N ARG A 16 8.22 1.65 7.50
CA ARG A 16 8.39 2.52 8.66
C ARG A 16 8.59 3.99 8.25
N GLU A 17 9.44 4.25 7.26
CA GLU A 17 9.63 5.60 6.72
C GLU A 17 8.31 6.15 6.16
N PHE A 18 7.59 5.34 5.37
CA PHE A 18 6.31 5.74 4.79
C PHE A 18 5.26 6.07 5.86
N ALA A 19 5.10 5.21 6.86
CA ALA A 19 4.21 5.44 8.00
C ALA A 19 4.58 6.73 8.76
N SER A 20 5.87 7.00 8.93
CA SER A 20 6.36 8.22 9.59
C SER A 20 6.00 9.47 8.78
N ILE A 21 6.07 9.40 7.44
CA ILE A 21 5.66 10.51 6.58
C ILE A 21 4.14 10.72 6.66
N LEU A 22 3.35 9.65 6.58
CA LEU A 22 1.89 9.73 6.72
C LEU A 22 1.49 10.37 8.06
N ASP A 23 2.13 9.93 9.16
CA ASP A 23 1.95 10.48 10.50
C ASP A 23 2.30 11.98 10.56
N PHE A 24 3.40 12.40 9.94
CA PHE A 24 3.82 13.80 9.87
C PHE A 24 2.77 14.68 9.19
N TYR A 25 2.19 14.20 8.09
CA TYR A 25 1.10 14.88 7.37
C TYR A 25 -0.28 14.62 7.97
N GLN A 26 -0.37 13.88 9.08
CA GLN A 26 -1.61 13.52 9.78
C GLN A 26 -2.62 12.76 8.92
N ILE A 27 -2.15 12.01 7.93
CA ILE A 27 -2.99 11.17 7.07
C ILE A 27 -3.32 9.89 7.84
N GLN A 28 -4.61 9.52 7.89
CA GLN A 28 -5.01 8.24 8.48
C GLN A 28 -4.54 7.07 7.61
N TRP A 29 -4.03 6.03 8.27
CA TRP A 29 -3.52 4.84 7.59
C TRP A 29 -3.72 3.57 8.40
N GLU A 30 -3.84 2.46 7.67
CA GLU A 30 -3.86 1.09 8.19
C GLU A 30 -2.74 0.29 7.53
N TYR A 31 -2.02 -0.53 8.30
CA TYR A 31 -0.94 -1.40 7.81
C TYR A 31 -1.45 -2.82 7.57
N GLU A 32 -1.09 -3.41 6.42
CA GLU A 32 -1.58 -4.71 5.95
C GLU A 32 -3.10 -4.91 6.15
N PRO A 33 -3.93 -3.95 5.69
CA PRO A 33 -5.34 -3.81 6.07
C PRO A 33 -6.21 -5.00 5.63
N ARG A 34 -5.86 -5.62 4.49
CA ARG A 34 -6.68 -6.65 3.88
C ARG A 34 -5.88 -7.55 2.95
N ASN A 35 -6.11 -8.85 3.06
CA ASN A 35 -5.60 -9.85 2.12
C ASN A 35 -6.62 -10.14 1.02
N PHE A 36 -6.19 -10.11 -0.24
CA PHE A 36 -6.99 -10.39 -1.43
C PHE A 36 -6.56 -11.70 -2.09
N PRO A 37 -7.38 -12.76 -2.02
CA PRO A 37 -7.14 -13.96 -2.81
C PRO A 37 -7.17 -13.68 -4.32
N LEU A 38 -6.20 -14.21 -5.08
CA LEU A 38 -6.04 -13.97 -6.51
C LEU A 38 -6.13 -15.23 -7.38
N ILE A 39 -5.69 -16.36 -6.84
CA ILE A 39 -5.68 -17.67 -7.51
C ILE A 39 -6.11 -18.73 -6.51
N TRP A 40 -6.92 -19.68 -6.98
CA TRP A 40 -7.41 -20.82 -6.22
C TRP A 40 -7.11 -22.12 -6.99
N ASP A 41 -6.99 -23.24 -6.28
CA ASP A 41 -6.97 -24.57 -6.89
C ASP A 41 -8.39 -25.10 -7.19
N SER A 42 -8.47 -26.31 -7.73
CA SER A 42 -9.74 -26.98 -8.05
C SER A 42 -10.63 -27.26 -6.83
N GLU A 43 -10.06 -27.26 -5.63
CA GLU A 43 -10.77 -27.48 -4.36
C GLU A 43 -11.18 -26.17 -3.70
N GLY A 44 -10.88 -25.02 -4.34
CA GLY A 44 -11.21 -23.69 -3.83
C GLY A 44 -10.24 -23.17 -2.77
N LYS A 45 -9.07 -23.79 -2.59
CA LYS A 45 -8.04 -23.29 -1.68
C LYS A 45 -7.21 -22.20 -2.34
N VAL A 46 -6.95 -21.12 -1.60
CA VAL A 46 -6.14 -19.98 -2.09
C VAL A 46 -4.69 -20.41 -2.33
N LEU A 47 -4.23 -20.29 -3.57
CA LEU A 47 -2.85 -20.56 -3.98
C LEU A 47 -1.99 -19.30 -4.02
N GLU A 48 -2.58 -18.17 -4.39
CA GLU A 48 -1.90 -16.89 -4.45
C GLU A 48 -2.82 -15.79 -3.94
N SER A 49 -2.27 -14.92 -3.11
CA SER A 49 -2.96 -13.72 -2.61
C SER A 49 -2.07 -12.49 -2.71
N PHE A 50 -2.67 -11.34 -2.44
CA PHE A 50 -2.04 -10.04 -2.40
C PHE A 50 -2.54 -9.26 -1.19
N THR A 51 -1.63 -8.81 -0.35
CA THR A 51 -1.91 -7.93 0.79
C THR A 51 -1.19 -6.62 0.51
N PRO A 52 -1.91 -5.50 0.30
CA PRO A 52 -1.29 -4.20 0.15
C PRO A 52 -0.60 -3.79 1.46
N ASP A 53 0.53 -3.09 1.37
CA ASP A 53 1.27 -2.64 2.55
C ASP A 53 0.46 -1.65 3.41
N PHE A 54 -0.29 -0.73 2.77
CA PHE A 54 -1.12 0.26 3.47
C PHE A 54 -2.50 0.48 2.83
N TYR A 55 -3.44 0.98 3.63
CA TYR A 55 -4.68 1.62 3.17
C TYR A 55 -4.82 3.01 3.77
N LEU A 56 -5.26 3.97 2.96
CA LEU A 56 -5.51 5.35 3.34
C LEU A 56 -7.03 5.61 3.25
N PRO A 57 -7.77 5.51 4.38
CA PRO A 57 -9.24 5.54 4.36
C PRO A 57 -9.82 6.83 3.78
N GLU A 58 -9.21 7.98 4.07
CA GLU A 58 -9.68 9.28 3.57
C GLU A 58 -9.61 9.42 2.05
N LEU A 59 -8.73 8.66 1.40
CA LEU A 59 -8.53 8.68 -0.05
C LEU A 59 -9.13 7.45 -0.74
N ASP A 60 -9.70 6.53 0.04
CA ASP A 60 -10.05 5.17 -0.39
C ASP A 60 -8.96 4.58 -1.30
N LEU A 61 -7.74 4.47 -0.76
CA LEU A 61 -6.56 4.12 -1.55
C LEU A 61 -5.71 3.06 -0.85
N TYR A 62 -5.53 1.92 -1.51
CA TYR A 62 -4.52 0.94 -1.16
C TYR A 62 -3.16 1.32 -1.78
N VAL A 63 -2.11 1.13 -0.99
CA VAL A 63 -0.72 1.48 -1.32
C VAL A 63 0.13 0.24 -1.19
N GLU A 64 0.88 -0.05 -2.24
CA GLU A 64 1.93 -1.07 -2.23
C GLU A 64 3.27 -0.36 -2.41
N LEU A 65 4.23 -0.60 -1.52
CA LEU A 65 5.60 -0.12 -1.66
C LEU A 65 6.43 -1.06 -2.52
N THR A 66 7.27 -0.51 -3.39
CA THR A 66 8.22 -1.28 -4.20
C THR A 66 9.63 -0.76 -4.04
N THR A 67 10.57 -1.69 -3.92
CA THR A 67 11.97 -1.44 -4.22
C THR A 67 12.20 -1.83 -5.69
N LEU A 68 12.92 -1.01 -6.44
CA LEU A 68 13.03 -1.09 -7.91
C LEU A 68 13.69 -2.34 -8.50
N LYS A 69 13.97 -3.39 -7.72
CA LYS A 69 14.57 -4.60 -8.29
C LYS A 69 13.62 -5.14 -9.36
N GLN A 70 14.00 -4.99 -10.63
CA GLN A 70 13.15 -5.21 -11.80
C GLN A 70 12.47 -6.60 -11.77
N SER A 71 13.18 -7.61 -11.25
CA SER A 71 12.67 -8.96 -11.08
C SER A 71 11.47 -9.08 -10.12
N LEU A 72 11.42 -8.23 -9.07
CA LEU A 72 10.31 -8.18 -8.11
C LEU A 72 9.12 -7.41 -8.68
N VAL A 73 9.39 -6.37 -9.47
CA VAL A 73 8.36 -5.54 -10.11
C VAL A 73 7.50 -6.36 -11.08
N THR A 74 8.08 -7.30 -11.84
CA THR A 74 7.30 -8.15 -12.77
C THR A 74 6.28 -9.02 -12.04
N LYS A 75 6.67 -9.66 -10.92
CA LYS A 75 5.75 -10.48 -10.12
C LYS A 75 4.67 -9.62 -9.45
N LYS A 76 5.05 -8.48 -8.85
CA LYS A 76 4.09 -7.53 -8.27
C LYS A 76 3.09 -7.01 -9.32
N ASN A 77 3.55 -6.64 -10.51
CA ASN A 77 2.69 -6.18 -11.61
C ASN A 77 1.73 -7.27 -12.11
N ARG A 78 2.15 -8.54 -12.16
CA ARG A 78 1.22 -9.65 -12.46
C ARG A 78 0.11 -9.73 -11.42
N LYS A 79 0.45 -9.71 -10.13
CA LYS A 79 -0.53 -9.76 -9.05
C LYS A 79 -1.48 -8.55 -9.08
N LEU A 80 -0.95 -7.34 -9.28
CA LEU A 80 -1.76 -6.12 -9.38
C LEU A 80 -2.71 -6.13 -10.58
N ARG A 81 -2.29 -6.66 -11.73
CA ARG A 81 -3.20 -6.84 -12.87
C ARG A 81 -4.34 -7.81 -12.50
N ARG A 82 -3.99 -8.95 -11.90
CA ARG A 82 -5.00 -9.92 -11.46
C ARG A 82 -5.96 -9.38 -10.40
N LEU A 83 -5.43 -8.58 -9.46
CA LEU A 83 -6.24 -7.91 -8.45
C LEU A 83 -7.25 -6.96 -9.12
N ARG A 84 -6.83 -6.15 -10.09
CA ARG A 84 -7.74 -5.24 -10.81
C ARG A 84 -8.78 -5.97 -11.65
N GLU A 85 -8.46 -7.16 -12.18
CA GLU A 85 -9.43 -8.01 -12.88
C GLU A 85 -10.51 -8.57 -11.93
N LEU A 86 -10.11 -9.03 -10.74
CA LEU A 86 -11.00 -9.67 -9.77
C LEU A 86 -11.75 -8.69 -8.87
N TYR A 87 -11.14 -7.54 -8.60
CA TYR A 87 -11.63 -6.52 -7.67
C TYR A 87 -11.54 -5.14 -8.34
N PRO A 88 -12.39 -4.86 -9.34
CA PRO A 88 -12.29 -3.64 -10.15
C PRO A 88 -12.53 -2.35 -9.35
N ASP A 89 -13.27 -2.44 -8.25
CA ASP A 89 -13.58 -1.31 -7.38
C ASP A 89 -12.43 -0.93 -6.43
N ILE A 90 -11.37 -1.76 -6.36
CA ILE A 90 -10.24 -1.50 -5.48
C ILE A 90 -9.26 -0.52 -6.11
N ASN A 91 -9.20 0.67 -5.53
CA ASN A 91 -8.20 1.68 -5.90
C ASN A 91 -6.85 1.35 -5.26
N ILE A 92 -5.90 0.88 -6.08
CA ILE A 92 -4.56 0.53 -5.62
C ILE A 92 -3.46 1.19 -6.47
N LYS A 93 -2.42 1.68 -5.80
CA LYS A 93 -1.23 2.27 -6.42
C LYS A 93 0.06 1.66 -5.89
N LEU A 94 1.02 1.48 -6.81
CA LEU A 94 2.38 1.06 -6.51
C LEU A 94 3.25 2.31 -6.32
N PHE A 95 3.88 2.43 -5.16
CA PHE A 95 4.69 3.57 -4.76
C PHE A 95 6.13 3.19 -4.49
N TYR A 96 7.02 4.14 -4.71
CA TYR A 96 8.41 4.05 -4.28
C TYR A 96 8.47 4.76 -2.93
N GLY A 97 9.14 4.16 -1.94
CA GLY A 97 9.33 4.81 -0.63
C GLY A 97 9.92 6.23 -0.76
N ARG A 98 10.80 6.43 -1.75
CA ARG A 98 11.43 7.73 -2.05
C ARG A 98 10.57 8.71 -2.87
N ASP A 99 9.61 8.23 -3.65
CA ASP A 99 8.80 9.09 -4.53
C ASP A 99 7.56 9.65 -3.82
N PHE A 100 7.27 9.17 -2.60
CA PHE A 100 6.13 9.64 -1.83
C PHE A 100 6.22 11.13 -1.49
N ARG A 101 7.41 11.66 -1.19
CA ARG A 101 7.61 13.10 -0.94
C ARG A 101 7.19 13.95 -2.14
N SER A 102 7.56 13.52 -3.35
CA SER A 102 7.17 14.20 -4.60
C SER A 102 5.67 14.08 -4.88
N LEU A 103 5.07 12.95 -4.50
CA LEU A 103 3.63 12.74 -4.62
C LEU A 103 2.83 13.67 -3.70
N MET A 104 3.27 13.83 -2.45
CA MET A 104 2.65 14.73 -1.48
C MET A 104 2.65 16.18 -1.97
N ALA A 105 3.77 16.61 -2.56
CA ALA A 105 3.87 17.91 -3.21
C ALA A 105 2.86 18.07 -4.37
N LYS A 106 2.62 17.00 -5.15
CA LYS A 106 1.67 17.01 -6.28
C LYS A 106 0.20 17.05 -5.85
N TYR A 107 -0.15 16.41 -4.74
CA TYR A 107 -1.53 16.41 -4.23
C TYR A 107 -1.87 17.60 -3.33
N GLY A 108 -1.00 18.62 -3.27
CA GLY A 108 -1.26 19.83 -2.51
C GLY A 108 -1.28 19.61 -0.99
N LEU A 109 -0.73 18.49 -0.52
CA LEU A 109 -0.57 18.19 0.91
C LEU A 109 0.64 18.92 1.51
N ASN A 110 1.03 20.05 0.90
CA ASN A 110 1.81 21.06 1.58
C ASN A 110 0.88 21.71 2.59
N LYS A 111 1.09 21.46 3.89
CA LYS A 111 0.52 22.35 4.89
C LYS A 111 1.00 23.76 4.57
N ASN A 112 0.08 24.61 4.13
CA ASN A 112 0.18 26.02 4.45
C ASN A 112 0.16 26.10 5.98
N SER A 113 1.35 26.22 6.56
CA SER A 113 1.53 26.66 7.93
C SER A 113 0.97 28.08 8.00
N ALA A 114 -0.19 28.22 8.64
CA ALA A 114 -0.65 29.46 9.24
C ALA A 114 -0.86 29.20 10.73
#